data_AF-A0A1P8XKR7-F1
#
_entry.id   AF-A0A1P8XKR7-F1
#
_cell.length_a   1.000
_cell.length_b   1.000
_cell.length_c   1.000
_cell.angle_alpha   90.00
_cell.angle_beta   90.00
_cell.angle_gamma   90.00
#
_symmetry.space_group_name_H-M   'P 1'
#
loop_
_entity.id
_entity.type
_entity.pdbx_description
1 polymer ?
#
loop_
_entity_poly.entity_id
_entity_poly.type
_entity_poly.pdbx_seq_one_letter_code
_entity_poly.pdbx_strand_id
1 'polypeptide(L)'
;MTRPAQRSAGRDLIPGLGEDQPPAEVIDAYWMAVDLAAYGWHPKRLEFDANTATAFVTVHTPTRRTVTVSWDLRGNRKARQQVPGQGAAHRLIGLARAVASLGQSDAESGDDWLTQLCWLVQLHVGSPHRHHGNWRCSDPLPTLGSNEQPMSRGRSAAWLMARLVAKYGWTVRHLGEDIAGGGFIADIPGDVCAIFPATMDYDGTAAAALARLIPTLQAPDIELLAHRLDYRALWAQRHSTGGARR
;
A
#
# COMPACT_ATOMS: atom_id res chain seq x y z
N MET A 1 18.82 25.52 8.03
CA MET A 1 18.62 24.48 9.06
C MET A 1 17.19 23.98 8.95
N THR A 2 16.97 22.89 8.24
CA THR A 2 15.64 22.36 7.92
C THR A 2 15.29 21.30 8.96
N ARG A 3 14.13 21.46 9.60
CA ARG A 3 13.60 20.62 10.68
C ARG A 3 13.50 19.16 10.20
N PRO A 4 14.00 18.16 10.95
CA PRO A 4 13.85 16.76 10.55
C PRO A 4 12.38 16.39 10.62
N ALA A 5 11.87 15.83 9.51
CA ALA A 5 10.54 15.25 9.46
C ALA A 5 10.48 14.15 10.52
N GLN A 6 9.48 14.25 11.40
CA GLN A 6 9.27 13.36 12.53
C GLN A 6 9.05 11.94 12.00
N ARG A 7 10.10 11.11 12.02
CA ARG A 7 10.06 9.71 11.59
C ARG A 7 9.04 8.97 12.44
N SER A 8 8.16 8.22 11.78
CA SER A 8 7.19 7.37 12.47
C SER A 8 7.94 6.24 13.16
N ALA A 9 7.75 6.11 14.48
CA ALA A 9 8.45 5.14 15.32
C ALA A 9 8.42 3.71 14.73
N GLY A 10 9.60 3.11 14.56
CA GLY A 10 9.76 1.73 14.06
C GLY A 10 10.05 1.58 12.56
N ARG A 11 10.31 2.68 11.84
CA ARG A 11 10.71 2.67 10.42
C ARG A 11 12.16 3.09 10.17
N ASP A 12 12.96 3.19 11.22
CA ASP A 12 14.38 3.51 11.12
C ASP A 12 15.25 2.34 10.62
N LEU A 13 14.67 1.14 10.51
CA LEU A 13 15.36 -0.10 10.13
C LEU A 13 14.51 -0.90 9.15
N ILE A 14 15.16 -1.65 8.26
CA ILE A 14 14.52 -2.64 7.40
C ILE A 14 14.56 -4.01 8.10
N PRO A 15 13.40 -4.64 8.35
CA PRO A 15 13.34 -5.96 8.98
C PRO A 15 14.09 -7.01 8.16
N GLY A 16 14.85 -7.88 8.84
CA GLY A 16 15.56 -8.99 8.20
C GLY A 16 16.99 -8.70 7.76
N LEU A 17 17.46 -7.45 7.85
CA LEU A 17 18.85 -7.09 7.53
C LEU A 17 19.79 -7.06 8.75
N GLY A 18 19.28 -7.18 9.98
CA GLY A 18 20.14 -7.17 11.17
C GLY A 18 20.96 -5.88 11.28
N GLU A 19 22.28 -6.02 11.43
CA GLU A 19 23.25 -4.92 11.48
C GLU A 19 23.62 -4.37 10.09
N ASP A 20 23.32 -5.10 9.00
CA ASP A 20 23.62 -4.72 7.60
C ASP A 20 22.59 -3.72 7.03
N GLN A 21 22.21 -2.73 7.84
CA GLN A 21 21.22 -1.74 7.46
C GLN A 21 21.79 -0.76 6.42
N PRO A 22 21.04 -0.43 5.36
CA PRO A 22 21.49 0.55 4.41
C PRO A 22 21.39 1.97 5.01
N PRO A 23 21.96 2.98 4.34
CA PRO A 23 21.83 4.37 4.77
C PRO A 23 20.38 4.82 4.92
N ALA A 24 20.18 5.83 5.77
CA ALA A 24 18.88 6.42 6.10
C ALA A 24 18.02 6.74 4.86
N GLU A 25 18.65 7.23 3.80
CA GLU A 25 18.03 7.62 2.54
C GLU A 25 17.42 6.42 1.80
N VAL A 26 18.13 5.29 1.80
CA VAL A 26 17.65 4.03 1.23
C VAL A 26 16.53 3.45 2.07
N ILE A 27 16.63 3.52 3.41
CA ILE A 27 15.57 3.09 4.33
C ILE A 27 14.28 3.89 4.11
N ASP A 28 14.39 5.21 4.02
CA ASP A 28 13.23 6.09 3.80
C ASP A 28 12.58 5.81 2.43
N ALA A 29 13.38 5.66 1.36
CA ALA A 29 12.89 5.32 0.03
C ALA A 29 12.25 3.91 -0.03
N TYR A 30 12.82 2.94 0.68
CA TYR A 30 12.28 1.60 0.83
C TYR A 30 10.88 1.64 1.46
N TRP A 31 10.70 2.39 2.56
CA TRP A 31 9.40 2.49 3.21
C TRP A 31 8.37 3.23 2.36
N MET A 32 8.78 4.17 1.50
CA MET A 32 7.88 4.76 0.50
C MET A 32 7.38 3.72 -0.51
N ALA A 33 8.27 2.84 -0.99
CA ALA A 33 7.91 1.75 -1.90
C ALA A 33 7.01 0.70 -1.22
N VAL A 34 7.29 0.34 0.04
CA VAL A 34 6.43 -0.54 0.85
C VAL A 34 5.06 0.08 1.09
N ASP A 35 4.99 1.38 1.38
CA ASP A 35 3.72 2.06 1.53
C ASP A 35 2.92 2.00 0.23
N LEU A 36 3.53 2.35 -0.92
CA LEU A 36 2.87 2.23 -2.23
C LEU A 36 2.30 0.83 -2.48
N ALA A 37 3.09 -0.21 -2.23
CA ALA A 37 2.64 -1.60 -2.35
C ALA A 37 1.50 -1.93 -1.40
N ALA A 38 1.49 -1.37 -0.19
CA ALA A 38 0.37 -1.54 0.73
C ALA A 38 -0.93 -0.95 0.15
N TYR A 39 -0.87 0.14 -0.61
CA TYR A 39 -2.00 0.72 -1.34
C TYR A 39 -2.34 0.01 -2.66
N GLY A 40 -1.70 -1.13 -2.97
CA GLY A 40 -1.91 -1.89 -4.22
C GLY A 40 -1.13 -1.36 -5.42
N TRP A 41 -0.18 -0.44 -5.20
CA TRP A 41 0.69 0.07 -6.25
C TRP A 41 2.01 -0.70 -6.25
N HIS A 42 2.30 -1.42 -7.32
CA HIS A 42 3.49 -2.27 -7.37
C HIS A 42 4.61 -1.62 -8.20
N PRO A 43 5.76 -1.27 -7.58
CA PRO A 43 6.92 -0.82 -8.33
C PRO A 43 7.41 -1.88 -9.31
N LYS A 44 7.56 -1.49 -10.57
CA LYS A 44 8.11 -2.33 -11.64
C LYS A 44 9.53 -1.91 -12.01
N ARG A 45 9.79 -0.60 -11.99
CA ARG A 45 11.05 -0.02 -12.47
C ARG A 45 11.37 1.22 -11.65
N LEU A 46 12.57 1.28 -11.09
CA LEU A 46 13.13 2.44 -10.41
C LEU A 46 14.47 2.72 -11.10
N GLU A 47 14.60 3.86 -11.76
CA GLU A 47 15.77 4.17 -12.57
C GLU A 47 16.15 5.64 -12.50
N PHE A 48 17.40 5.91 -12.82
CA PHE A 48 17.96 7.25 -12.93
C PHE A 48 18.84 7.34 -14.17
N ASP A 49 18.66 8.42 -14.94
CA ASP A 49 19.54 8.79 -16.04
C ASP A 49 20.41 9.97 -15.60
N ALA A 50 21.71 9.71 -15.44
CA ALA A 50 22.69 10.71 -15.00
C ALA A 50 22.92 11.84 -16.04
N ASN A 51 22.71 11.56 -17.33
CA ASN A 51 22.92 12.57 -18.38
C ASN A 51 21.88 13.68 -18.28
N THR A 52 20.61 13.27 -18.08
CA THR A 52 19.48 14.19 -17.94
C THR A 52 19.16 14.51 -16.48
N ALA A 53 19.87 13.91 -15.53
CA ALA A 53 19.60 13.95 -14.09
C ALA A 53 18.12 13.69 -13.77
N THR A 54 17.52 12.71 -14.45
CA THR A 54 16.09 12.43 -14.38
C THR A 54 15.85 11.02 -13.85
N ALA A 55 15.01 10.92 -12.82
CA ALA A 55 14.53 9.64 -12.31
C ALA A 55 13.25 9.20 -13.02
N PHE A 56 13.08 7.89 -13.16
CA PHE A 56 11.89 7.24 -13.68
C PHE A 56 11.40 6.19 -12.69
N VAL A 57 10.14 6.32 -12.27
CA VAL A 57 9.46 5.34 -11.42
C VAL A 57 8.25 4.82 -12.18
N THR A 58 8.29 3.54 -12.55
CA THR A 58 7.18 2.85 -13.19
C THR A 58 6.53 1.92 -12.19
N VAL A 59 5.20 2.01 -12.10
CA VAL A 59 4.37 1.25 -11.18
C VAL A 59 3.18 0.65 -11.92
N HIS A 60 2.67 -0.47 -11.41
CA HIS A 60 1.31 -0.91 -11.70
C HIS A 60 0.35 -0.28 -10.70
N THR A 61 -0.72 0.33 -11.20
CA THR A 61 -1.85 0.76 -10.36
C THR A 61 -2.59 -0.45 -9.80
N PRO A 62 -3.45 -0.28 -8.77
CA PRO A 62 -4.34 -1.33 -8.28
C PRO A 62 -5.21 -1.95 -9.39
N THR A 63 -5.52 -1.19 -10.44
CA THR A 63 -6.28 -1.67 -11.62
C THR A 63 -5.39 -2.26 -12.73
N ARG A 64 -4.13 -2.62 -12.42
CA ARG A 64 -3.11 -3.14 -13.34
C ARG A 64 -2.71 -2.20 -14.51
N ARG A 65 -3.04 -0.91 -14.45
CA ARG A 65 -2.54 0.06 -15.44
C ARG A 65 -1.07 0.36 -15.16
N THR A 66 -0.26 0.50 -16.20
CA THR A 66 1.12 0.95 -16.05
C THR A 66 1.16 2.46 -16.00
N VAL A 67 1.78 3.02 -14.96
CA VAL A 67 1.97 4.45 -14.79
C VAL A 67 3.46 4.73 -14.60
N THR A 68 3.97 5.73 -15.29
CA THR A 68 5.34 6.21 -15.12
C THR A 68 5.33 7.66 -14.64
N VAL A 69 6.09 7.93 -13.58
CA VAL A 69 6.43 9.27 -13.11
C VAL A 69 7.89 9.51 -13.35
N SER A 70 8.20 10.72 -13.78
CA SER A 70 9.58 11.17 -13.92
C SER A 70 9.85 12.45 -13.13
N TRP A 71 11.04 12.53 -12.56
CA TRP A 71 11.49 13.66 -11.73
C TRP A 71 12.83 14.18 -12.24
N ASP A 72 12.86 15.45 -12.64
CA ASP A 72 14.06 16.19 -13.05
C ASP A 72 14.70 16.79 -11.80
N LEU A 73 15.88 16.27 -11.44
CA LEU A 73 16.62 16.68 -10.25
C LEU A 73 17.19 18.09 -10.41
N ARG A 74 17.73 18.44 -11.59
CA ARG A 74 18.35 19.74 -11.87
C ARG A 74 17.33 20.87 -11.81
N GLY A 75 16.15 20.63 -12.38
CA GLY A 75 15.03 21.57 -12.32
C GLY A 75 14.20 21.49 -11.04
N ASN A 76 14.49 20.52 -10.14
CA ASN A 76 13.71 20.18 -8.96
C ASN A 76 12.19 20.14 -9.24
N ARG A 77 11.82 19.49 -10.35
CA ARG A 77 10.47 19.53 -10.90
C ARG A 77 10.08 18.20 -11.51
N LYS A 78 8.78 18.01 -11.74
CA LYS A 78 8.26 16.86 -12.48
C LYS A 78 8.64 17.00 -13.96
N ALA A 79 9.19 15.95 -14.56
CA ALA A 79 9.55 15.95 -15.98
C ALA A 79 8.34 15.57 -16.86
N ARG A 80 7.64 14.48 -16.51
CA ARG A 80 6.38 14.00 -17.13
C ARG A 80 5.55 13.19 -16.13
N GLN A 81 4.22 13.35 -16.17
CA GLN A 81 3.28 12.66 -15.28
C GLN A 81 2.17 11.96 -16.09
N GLN A 82 1.99 10.64 -15.88
CA GLN A 82 0.82 9.88 -16.33
C GLN A 82 0.05 9.28 -15.14
N VAL A 83 -0.06 10.01 -14.03
CA VAL A 83 -0.66 9.49 -12.79
C VAL A 83 -2.12 9.96 -12.68
N PRO A 84 -3.08 9.05 -12.52
CA PRO A 84 -4.43 9.41 -12.09
C PRO A 84 -4.41 9.81 -10.61
N GLY A 85 -5.01 10.96 -10.25
CA GLY A 85 -5.31 11.38 -8.87
C GLY A 85 -4.17 12.01 -8.03
N GLN A 86 -4.53 12.67 -6.90
CA GLN A 86 -3.65 13.54 -6.10
C GLN A 86 -2.82 12.83 -4.99
N GLY A 87 -3.42 11.89 -4.26
CA GLY A 87 -2.80 11.19 -3.11
C GLY A 87 -1.71 10.17 -3.47
N ALA A 88 -1.99 9.22 -4.39
CA ALA A 88 -0.98 8.29 -4.90
C ALA A 88 0.12 9.02 -5.69
N ALA A 89 -0.24 10.09 -6.40
CA ALA A 89 0.74 10.98 -7.03
C ALA A 89 1.74 11.53 -6.01
N HIS A 90 1.32 12.00 -4.83
CA HIS A 90 2.25 12.55 -3.85
C HIS A 90 3.30 11.52 -3.40
N ARG A 91 2.89 10.27 -3.13
CA ARG A 91 3.83 9.19 -2.75
C ARG A 91 4.71 8.75 -3.90
N LEU A 92 4.16 8.63 -5.12
CA LEU A 92 4.95 8.31 -6.31
C LEU A 92 5.98 9.39 -6.63
N ILE A 93 5.60 10.65 -6.46
CA ILE A 93 6.49 11.81 -6.63
C ILE A 93 7.58 11.79 -5.55
N GLY A 94 7.20 11.49 -4.30
CA GLY A 94 8.16 11.32 -3.20
C GLY A 94 9.19 10.23 -3.53
N LEU A 95 8.72 9.06 -3.99
CA LEU A 95 9.60 7.97 -4.41
C LEU A 95 10.46 8.36 -5.63
N ALA A 96 9.90 9.04 -6.63
CA ALA A 96 10.66 9.50 -7.79
C ALA A 96 11.74 10.51 -7.42
N ARG A 97 11.47 11.41 -6.46
CA ARG A 97 12.48 12.32 -5.92
C ARG A 97 13.56 11.60 -5.12
N ALA A 98 13.18 10.58 -4.34
CA ALA A 98 14.14 9.75 -3.62
C ALA A 98 15.04 8.98 -4.60
N VAL A 99 14.47 8.34 -5.62
CA VAL A 99 15.22 7.68 -6.71
C VAL A 99 16.15 8.64 -7.43
N ALA A 100 15.72 9.88 -7.68
CA ALA A 100 16.58 10.90 -8.28
C ALA A 100 17.76 11.27 -7.38
N SER A 101 17.51 11.41 -6.08
CA SER A 101 18.56 11.78 -5.11
C SER A 101 19.57 10.64 -4.95
N LEU A 102 19.09 9.41 -4.80
CA LEU A 102 19.94 8.22 -4.69
C LEU A 102 20.73 7.97 -5.98
N GLY A 103 20.08 8.06 -7.14
CA GLY A 103 20.78 7.88 -8.43
C GLY A 103 21.84 8.94 -8.71
N GLN A 104 21.64 10.18 -8.21
CA GLN A 104 22.68 11.20 -8.27
C GLN A 104 23.84 10.89 -7.33
N SER A 105 23.56 10.41 -6.10
CA SER A 105 24.61 9.94 -5.18
C SER A 105 25.40 8.78 -5.76
N ASP A 106 24.75 7.82 -6.43
CA ASP A 106 25.43 6.73 -7.14
C ASP A 106 26.33 7.28 -8.26
N ALA A 107 25.88 8.29 -9.01
CA ALA A 107 26.65 8.88 -10.10
C ALA A 107 27.84 9.75 -9.62
N GLU A 108 27.74 10.38 -8.46
CA GLU A 108 28.78 11.26 -7.90
C GLU A 108 29.79 10.51 -7.04
N SER A 109 29.31 9.58 -6.22
CA SER A 109 30.11 8.90 -5.19
C SER A 109 30.39 7.43 -5.51
N GLY A 110 29.56 6.78 -6.34
CA GLY A 110 29.70 5.36 -6.67
C GLY A 110 29.15 4.40 -5.60
N ASP A 111 28.30 4.87 -4.69
CA ASP A 111 27.89 4.12 -3.49
C ASP A 111 26.78 3.07 -3.72
N ASP A 112 26.29 2.91 -4.96
CA ASP A 112 25.28 1.92 -5.37
C ASP A 112 23.98 1.90 -4.52
N TRP A 113 23.58 3.04 -3.94
CA TRP A 113 22.40 3.16 -3.09
C TRP A 113 21.09 2.99 -3.85
N LEU A 114 20.97 3.50 -5.08
CA LEU A 114 19.79 3.24 -5.92
C LEU A 114 19.73 1.76 -6.30
N THR A 115 20.87 1.17 -6.63
CA THR A 115 20.99 -0.27 -6.88
C THR A 115 20.51 -1.06 -5.65
N GLN A 116 20.98 -0.72 -4.45
CA GLN A 116 20.57 -1.35 -3.20
C GLN A 116 19.07 -1.21 -2.93
N LEU A 117 18.47 -0.04 -3.19
CA LEU A 117 17.02 0.16 -3.14
C LEU A 117 16.29 -0.78 -4.10
N CYS A 118 16.74 -0.89 -5.36
CA CYS A 118 16.15 -1.78 -6.36
C CYS A 118 16.16 -3.24 -5.87
N TRP A 119 17.29 -3.70 -5.31
CA TRP A 119 17.39 -5.04 -4.72
C TRP A 119 16.41 -5.24 -3.57
N LEU A 120 16.32 -4.28 -2.63
CA LEU A 120 15.42 -4.38 -1.48
C LEU A 120 13.94 -4.36 -1.88
N VAL A 121 13.58 -3.54 -2.87
CA VAL A 121 12.22 -3.50 -3.42
C VAL A 121 11.92 -4.82 -4.12
N GLN A 122 12.81 -5.32 -4.97
CA GLN A 122 12.62 -6.60 -5.64
C GLN A 122 12.55 -7.78 -4.65
N LEU A 123 13.38 -7.76 -3.60
CA LEU A 123 13.49 -8.84 -2.62
C LEU A 123 12.34 -8.85 -1.62
N HIS A 124 11.90 -7.68 -1.13
CA HIS A 124 10.91 -7.59 -0.05
C HIS A 124 9.53 -7.19 -0.52
N VAL A 125 9.46 -6.32 -1.53
CA VAL A 125 8.18 -5.91 -2.12
C VAL A 125 7.77 -6.95 -3.17
N GLY A 126 8.70 -7.44 -3.99
CA GLY A 126 8.54 -8.60 -4.89
C GLY A 126 7.40 -8.48 -5.91
N SER A 127 7.33 -9.41 -6.87
CA SER A 127 6.15 -9.56 -7.75
C SER A 127 4.87 -9.53 -6.90
N PRO A 128 3.73 -9.01 -7.43
CA PRO A 128 2.50 -8.70 -6.69
C PRO A 128 2.00 -9.77 -5.69
N HIS A 129 2.47 -11.01 -5.80
CA HIS A 129 1.93 -12.21 -5.17
C HIS A 129 2.56 -12.64 -3.83
N ARG A 130 3.20 -11.77 -3.03
CA ARG A 130 3.65 -12.21 -1.70
C ARG A 130 2.53 -12.25 -0.67
N HIS A 131 2.10 -13.47 -0.35
CA HIS A 131 1.18 -13.79 0.73
C HIS A 131 1.68 -13.31 2.10
N HIS A 132 1.21 -12.17 2.61
CA HIS A 132 1.43 -11.87 4.04
C HIS A 132 0.55 -12.81 4.87
N GLY A 133 1.17 -13.57 5.78
CA GLY A 133 0.50 -14.53 6.66
C GLY A 133 -0.63 -13.96 7.54
N ASN A 134 -0.76 -12.63 7.64
CA ASN A 134 -1.73 -11.97 8.51
C ASN A 134 -3.05 -11.58 7.80
N TRP A 135 -3.25 -11.99 6.55
CA TRP A 135 -4.45 -11.63 5.75
C TRP A 135 -5.73 -12.37 6.15
N ARG A 136 -5.62 -13.46 6.92
CA ARG A 136 -6.74 -14.23 7.48
C ARG A 136 -7.00 -13.91 8.95
N CYS A 137 -6.78 -12.66 9.35
CA CYS A 137 -7.14 -12.22 10.69
C CYS A 137 -8.64 -12.42 10.86
N SER A 138 -9.01 -13.42 11.65
CA SER A 138 -10.39 -13.75 12.00
C SER A 138 -10.61 -13.55 13.50
N ASP A 139 -9.79 -12.69 14.10
CA ASP A 139 -9.89 -12.30 15.50
C ASP A 139 -11.26 -11.66 15.75
N PRO A 140 -11.84 -11.84 16.95
CA PRO A 140 -13.08 -11.17 17.33
C PRO A 140 -13.02 -9.66 17.04
N LEU A 141 -14.13 -9.09 16.57
CA LEU A 141 -14.24 -7.66 16.32
C LEU A 141 -14.50 -6.97 17.66
N PRO A 142 -13.53 -6.23 18.23
CA PRO A 142 -13.65 -5.69 19.59
C PRO A 142 -14.74 -4.61 19.73
N THR A 143 -15.25 -4.09 18.61
CA THR A 143 -16.36 -3.14 18.56
C THR A 143 -17.74 -3.80 18.65
N LEU A 144 -17.83 -5.13 18.68
CA LEU A 144 -19.09 -5.89 18.75
C LEU A 144 -19.15 -6.77 20.00
N GLY A 145 -20.34 -6.95 20.56
CA GLY A 145 -20.55 -7.91 21.65
C GLY A 145 -20.36 -9.36 21.19
N SER A 146 -20.09 -10.29 22.11
CA SER A 146 -19.83 -11.70 21.79
C SER A 146 -20.97 -12.38 21.00
N ASN A 147 -22.22 -11.98 21.24
CA ASN A 147 -23.40 -12.53 20.57
C ASN A 147 -23.66 -11.92 19.18
N GLU A 148 -22.95 -10.85 18.83
CA GLU A 148 -23.06 -10.15 17.55
C GLU A 148 -21.88 -10.46 16.61
N GLN A 149 -20.96 -11.33 17.05
CA GLN A 149 -19.78 -11.68 16.28
C GLN A 149 -20.17 -12.45 15.01
N PRO A 150 -19.79 -11.96 13.82
CA PRO A 150 -20.01 -12.70 12.59
C PRO A 150 -19.11 -13.95 12.57
N MET A 151 -19.38 -14.86 11.62
CA MET A 151 -18.53 -16.04 11.42
C MET A 151 -17.10 -15.63 11.00
N SER A 152 -16.16 -16.58 11.03
CA SER A 152 -14.73 -16.33 10.77
C SER A 152 -14.47 -15.61 9.44
N ARG A 153 -15.26 -15.90 8.39
CA ARG A 153 -15.19 -15.22 7.10
C ARG A 153 -15.66 -13.77 7.19
N GLY A 154 -16.78 -13.49 7.86
CA GLY A 154 -17.26 -12.13 8.11
C GLY A 154 -16.26 -11.30 8.92
N ARG A 155 -15.61 -11.89 9.93
CA ARG A 155 -14.52 -11.24 10.68
C ARG A 155 -13.31 -10.94 9.80
N SER A 156 -12.93 -11.89 8.94
CA SER A 156 -11.82 -11.69 7.99
C SER A 156 -12.13 -10.56 7.01
N ALA A 157 -13.35 -10.52 6.47
CA ALA A 157 -13.81 -9.44 5.61
C ALA A 157 -13.81 -8.08 6.34
N ALA A 158 -14.25 -8.04 7.60
CA ALA A 158 -14.26 -6.82 8.40
C ALA A 158 -12.84 -6.28 8.66
N TRP A 159 -11.87 -7.15 8.93
CA TRP A 159 -10.47 -6.72 9.09
C TRP A 159 -9.81 -6.26 7.79
N LEU A 160 -10.15 -6.90 6.66
CA LEU A 160 -9.71 -6.45 5.34
C LEU A 160 -10.29 -5.07 5.02
N MET A 161 -11.60 -4.89 5.26
CA MET A 161 -12.28 -3.62 5.07
C MET A 161 -11.73 -2.52 6.00
N ALA A 162 -11.50 -2.84 7.28
CA ALA A 162 -10.88 -1.92 8.24
C ALA A 162 -9.51 -1.43 7.74
N ARG A 163 -8.73 -2.31 7.13
CA ARG A 163 -7.46 -1.92 6.51
C ARG A 163 -7.68 -0.99 5.32
N LEU A 164 -8.56 -1.32 4.38
CA LEU A 164 -8.83 -0.46 3.21
C LEU A 164 -9.30 0.93 3.63
N VAL A 165 -10.24 1.01 4.57
CA VAL A 165 -10.84 2.28 4.99
C VAL A 165 -9.94 3.06 5.94
N ALA A 166 -9.44 2.43 7.01
CA ALA A 166 -8.72 3.14 8.07
C ALA A 166 -7.24 3.30 7.81
N LYS A 167 -6.57 2.26 7.28
CA LYS A 167 -5.15 2.36 6.94
C LYS A 167 -4.96 3.04 5.60
N TYR A 168 -5.78 2.69 4.60
CA TYR A 168 -5.58 3.19 3.24
C TYR A 168 -6.45 4.41 2.88
N GLY A 169 -7.43 4.77 3.72
CA GLY A 169 -8.29 5.92 3.46
C GLY A 169 -9.30 5.70 2.33
N TRP A 170 -9.50 4.46 1.87
CA TRP A 170 -10.42 4.15 0.78
C TRP A 170 -11.87 4.40 1.20
N THR A 171 -12.70 4.78 0.22
CA THR A 171 -14.15 4.76 0.39
C THR A 171 -14.70 3.58 -0.40
N VAL A 172 -15.23 2.58 0.27
CA VAL A 172 -15.80 1.38 -0.36
C VAL A 172 -17.31 1.54 -0.53
N ARG A 173 -17.83 1.14 -1.67
CA ARG A 173 -19.24 1.23 -2.10
C ARG A 173 -19.64 -0.05 -2.86
N HIS A 174 -20.93 -0.24 -3.07
CA HIS A 174 -21.48 -1.32 -3.89
C HIS A 174 -20.95 -2.71 -3.51
N LEU A 175 -21.01 -3.04 -2.21
CA LEU A 175 -20.45 -4.29 -1.69
C LEU A 175 -21.37 -5.47 -2.01
N GLY A 176 -20.84 -6.46 -2.72
CA GLY A 176 -21.57 -7.66 -3.14
C GLY A 176 -22.60 -7.43 -4.24
N GLU A 177 -22.70 -6.20 -4.77
CA GLU A 177 -23.68 -5.85 -5.79
C GLU A 177 -23.24 -6.29 -7.19
N ASP A 178 -24.22 -6.56 -8.06
CA ASP A 178 -23.98 -6.98 -9.45
C ASP A 178 -23.21 -5.94 -10.27
N ILE A 179 -23.38 -4.64 -9.97
CA ILE A 179 -22.62 -3.55 -10.60
C ILE A 179 -21.10 -3.68 -10.33
N ALA A 180 -20.72 -4.34 -9.24
CA ALA A 180 -19.35 -4.65 -8.90
C ALA A 180 -18.94 -6.07 -9.32
N GLY A 181 -19.78 -6.82 -10.05
CA GLY A 181 -19.56 -8.23 -10.36
C GLY A 181 -19.44 -9.10 -9.11
N GLY A 182 -20.27 -8.83 -8.08
CA GLY A 182 -20.27 -9.55 -6.80
C GLY A 182 -19.11 -9.23 -5.86
N GLY A 183 -18.25 -8.27 -6.23
CA GLY A 183 -17.13 -7.79 -5.41
C GLY A 183 -17.47 -6.45 -4.76
N PHE A 184 -16.67 -5.41 -4.99
CA PHE A 184 -16.97 -4.06 -4.51
C PHE A 184 -16.41 -2.97 -5.43
N ILE A 185 -16.90 -1.75 -5.25
CA ILE A 185 -16.36 -0.55 -5.90
C ILE A 185 -15.66 0.29 -4.83
N ALA A 186 -14.52 0.91 -5.15
CA ALA A 186 -13.86 1.80 -4.22
C ALA A 186 -13.33 3.07 -4.87
N ASP A 187 -13.54 4.18 -4.18
CA ASP A 187 -12.78 5.42 -4.40
C ASP A 187 -11.46 5.30 -3.65
N ILE A 188 -10.39 5.20 -4.43
CA ILE A 188 -9.02 5.08 -3.93
C ILE A 188 -8.43 6.48 -3.81
N PRO A 189 -7.90 6.90 -2.64
CA PRO A 189 -7.35 8.23 -2.46
C PRO A 189 -6.22 8.51 -3.45
N GLY A 190 -6.50 9.43 -4.38
CA GLY A 190 -5.54 9.78 -5.39
C GLY A 190 -5.37 8.78 -6.51
N ASP A 191 -6.39 7.99 -6.81
CA ASP A 191 -6.55 7.25 -8.06
C ASP A 191 -8.00 7.43 -8.55
N VAL A 192 -8.41 6.68 -9.58
CA VAL A 192 -9.79 6.61 -10.05
C VAL A 192 -10.64 5.67 -9.19
N CYS A 193 -11.96 5.88 -9.24
CA CYS A 193 -12.93 4.89 -8.79
C CYS A 193 -12.68 3.57 -9.54
N ALA A 194 -12.47 2.49 -8.78
CA ALA A 194 -12.09 1.19 -9.29
C ALA A 194 -13.12 0.13 -8.92
N ILE A 195 -13.39 -0.76 -9.89
CA ILE A 195 -14.24 -1.93 -9.69
C ILE A 195 -13.33 -3.12 -9.37
N PHE A 196 -13.59 -3.78 -8.25
CA PHE A 196 -12.90 -4.99 -7.80
C PHE A 196 -13.87 -6.17 -7.86
N PRO A 197 -13.98 -6.87 -9.00
CA PRO A 197 -14.96 -7.94 -9.16
C PRO A 197 -14.58 -9.20 -8.39
N ALA A 198 -15.57 -9.98 -8.00
CA ALA A 198 -15.36 -11.25 -7.29
C ALA A 198 -14.51 -12.25 -8.09
N THR A 199 -14.58 -12.17 -9.41
CA THR A 199 -13.86 -13.04 -10.34
C THR A 199 -12.42 -12.59 -10.59
N MET A 200 -11.99 -11.43 -10.05
CA MET A 200 -10.63 -10.95 -10.28
C MET A 200 -9.59 -11.97 -9.79
N ASP A 201 -8.48 -12.07 -10.51
CA ASP A 201 -7.34 -12.87 -10.08
C ASP A 201 -6.89 -12.43 -8.70
N TYR A 202 -6.48 -13.40 -7.88
CA TYR A 202 -5.88 -13.07 -6.61
C TYR A 202 -4.48 -12.48 -6.82
N ASP A 203 -4.36 -11.17 -6.66
CA ASP A 203 -3.13 -10.43 -6.91
C ASP A 203 -2.29 -10.18 -5.65
N GLY A 204 -2.65 -10.79 -4.51
CA GLY A 204 -1.97 -10.58 -3.24
C GLY A 204 -2.36 -9.28 -2.52
N THR A 205 -3.33 -8.51 -3.00
CA THR A 205 -3.79 -7.30 -2.28
C THR A 205 -4.91 -7.63 -1.29
N ALA A 206 -5.10 -6.74 -0.30
CA ALA A 206 -6.26 -6.80 0.59
C ALA A 206 -7.57 -6.57 -0.18
N ALA A 207 -7.52 -5.78 -1.27
CA ALA A 207 -8.65 -5.53 -2.13
C ALA A 207 -9.08 -6.80 -2.88
N ALA A 208 -8.16 -7.50 -3.54
CA ALA A 208 -8.46 -8.77 -4.19
C ALA A 208 -8.88 -9.86 -3.19
N ALA A 209 -8.30 -9.87 -1.98
CA ALA A 209 -8.71 -10.78 -0.92
C ALA A 209 -10.18 -10.54 -0.52
N LEU A 210 -10.56 -9.27 -0.33
CA LEU A 210 -11.92 -8.88 0.04
C LEU A 210 -12.91 -9.17 -1.10
N ALA A 211 -12.58 -8.76 -2.33
CA ALA A 211 -13.44 -8.94 -3.51
C ALA A 211 -13.81 -10.41 -3.73
N ARG A 212 -12.85 -11.32 -3.60
CA ARG A 212 -13.05 -12.77 -3.74
C ARG A 212 -13.74 -13.41 -2.53
N LEU A 213 -13.68 -12.77 -1.37
CA LEU A 213 -14.28 -13.27 -0.13
C LEU A 213 -15.77 -12.92 -0.05
N ILE A 214 -16.17 -11.75 -0.54
CA ILE A 214 -17.55 -11.23 -0.48
C ILE A 214 -18.62 -12.25 -0.95
N PRO A 215 -18.49 -12.94 -2.11
CA PRO A 215 -19.51 -13.90 -2.57
C PRO A 215 -19.71 -15.09 -1.64
N THR A 216 -18.78 -15.33 -0.72
CA THR A 216 -18.83 -16.45 0.23
C THR A 216 -19.43 -16.06 1.58
N LEU A 217 -19.75 -14.78 1.77
CA LEU A 217 -20.36 -14.23 2.98
C LEU A 217 -21.87 -14.44 2.97
N GLN A 218 -22.45 -14.54 4.16
CA GLN A 218 -23.90 -14.57 4.33
C GLN A 218 -24.46 -13.14 4.25
N ALA A 219 -25.73 -12.99 3.87
CA ALA A 219 -26.38 -11.68 3.78
C ALA A 219 -26.26 -10.81 5.06
N PRO A 220 -26.40 -11.38 6.29
CA PRO A 220 -26.20 -10.60 7.52
C PRO A 220 -24.76 -10.09 7.70
N ASP A 221 -23.75 -10.86 7.26
CA ASP A 221 -22.35 -10.43 7.30
C ASP A 221 -22.11 -9.28 6.31
N ILE A 222 -22.76 -9.31 5.14
CA ILE A 222 -22.71 -8.24 4.14
C ILE A 222 -23.35 -6.96 4.69
N GLU A 223 -24.52 -7.04 5.32
CA GLU A 223 -25.20 -5.89 5.94
C GLU A 223 -24.35 -5.28 7.07
N LEU A 224 -23.76 -6.15 7.92
CA LEU A 224 -22.85 -5.72 8.98
C LEU A 224 -21.67 -4.92 8.41
N LEU A 225 -21.06 -5.42 7.34
CA LEU A 225 -19.95 -4.73 6.67
C LEU A 225 -20.38 -3.41 6.02
N ALA A 226 -21.52 -3.39 5.35
CA ALA A 226 -21.95 -2.20 4.63
C ALA A 226 -22.33 -1.04 5.57
N HIS A 227 -22.87 -1.32 6.76
CA HIS A 227 -23.61 -0.30 7.51
C HIS A 227 -23.31 -0.20 9.01
N ARG A 228 -22.77 -1.25 9.66
CA ARG A 228 -22.75 -1.32 11.14
C ARG A 228 -21.38 -1.17 11.77
N LEU A 229 -20.31 -1.19 10.97
CA LEU A 229 -18.95 -1.12 11.49
C LEU A 229 -18.32 0.25 11.26
N ASP A 230 -17.80 0.86 12.33
CA ASP A 230 -16.82 1.92 12.22
C ASP A 230 -15.43 1.30 12.04
N TYR A 231 -15.00 1.26 10.79
CA TYR A 231 -13.72 0.71 10.38
C TYR A 231 -12.50 1.43 10.94
N ARG A 232 -12.61 2.73 11.23
CA ARG A 232 -11.51 3.52 11.81
C ARG A 232 -11.35 3.21 13.29
N ALA A 233 -12.46 3.15 14.02
CA ALA A 233 -12.46 2.73 15.42
C ALA A 233 -11.97 1.28 15.58
N LEU A 234 -12.46 0.38 14.73
CA LEU A 234 -12.04 -1.03 14.70
C LEU A 234 -10.53 -1.18 14.46
N TRP A 235 -9.98 -0.43 13.50
CA TRP A 235 -8.55 -0.45 13.22
C TRP A 235 -7.70 0.11 14.38
N ALA A 236 -8.15 1.19 15.02
CA ALA A 236 -7.45 1.79 16.15
C ALA A 236 -7.34 0.82 17.35
N GLN A 237 -8.42 0.11 17.68
CA GLN A 237 -8.45 -0.82 18.82
C GLN A 237 -7.52 -2.04 18.66
N ARG A 238 -7.24 -2.46 17.42
CA ARG A 238 -6.25 -3.51 17.14
C ARG A 238 -4.83 -3.09 17.52
N HIS A 239 -4.49 -1.81 17.36
CA HIS A 239 -3.16 -1.29 17.67
C HIS A 239 -3.00 -0.92 19.14
N SER A 240 -4.09 -0.62 19.86
CA SER A 240 -4.05 -0.44 21.32
C SER A 240 -3.93 -1.76 22.09
N THR A 241 -4.49 -2.85 21.58
CA THR A 241 -4.42 -4.18 22.22
C THR A 241 -3.13 -4.96 21.91
N GLY A 242 -2.42 -4.62 20.83
CA GLY A 242 -1.11 -5.21 20.49
C GLY A 242 0.05 -4.78 21.40
N GLY A 243 -0.14 -3.79 22.28
CA GLY A 243 0.87 -3.35 23.25
C GLY A 243 1.00 -4.25 24.49
N ALA A 244 0.13 -5.24 24.67
CA ALA A 244 0.04 -6.05 25.89
C ALA A 244 0.49 -7.52 25.72
N ARG A 245 1.16 -7.87 24.61
CA ARG A 245 1.80 -9.18 24.44
C ARG A 245 3.26 -9.00 24.03
N ARG A 246 4.11 -8.81 25.03
CA ARG A 246 5.52 -9.23 25.00
C ARG A 246 5.62 -10.61 25.64
#